data_AF-A0A142XC62-F1
#
_entry.id   AF-A0A142XC62-F1
#
_cell.length_a   1.000
_cell.length_b   1.000
_cell.length_c   1.000
_cell.angle_alpha   90.00
_cell.angle_beta   90.00
_cell.angle_gamma   90.00
#
_symmetry.space_group_name_H-M   'P 1'
#
loop_
_entity.id
_entity.type
_entity.pdbx_description
1 polymer ?
#
loop_
_entity_poly.entity_id
_entity_poly.type
_entity_poly.pdbx_seq_one_letter_code
_entity_poly.pdbx_strand_id
1 'polypeptide(L)'
;MIRFGPLVRLVTVGLFAAILFAGIAVALQMCVRLPRAVGAPLPPPPKLSAEILVGKWAYDWDEKSEGTIWVYPDGSYCSILGGPSGGTIWHGTWEVRDGVLHLTEWAFNPDNQGRWGPIHYRVAISMKRYPRLVGSTQYGNEVVLRDPVR
;
A
#
# COMPACT_ATOMS: atom_id res chain seq x y z
N MET A 1 76.97 -28.87 -43.12
CA MET A 1 75.56 -28.85 -43.58
C MET A 1 74.71 -29.57 -42.55
N ILE A 2 73.98 -28.84 -41.69
CA ILE A 2 73.03 -29.41 -40.72
C ILE A 2 71.67 -28.79 -41.02
N ARG A 3 70.69 -29.66 -41.28
CA ARG A 3 69.29 -29.35 -41.57
C ARG A 3 68.56 -28.96 -40.29
N PHE A 4 67.84 -27.84 -40.29
CA PHE A 4 66.83 -27.55 -39.26
C PHE A 4 65.47 -28.12 -39.70
N GLY A 5 64.97 -29.08 -38.93
CA GLY A 5 63.67 -29.74 -39.08
C GLY A 5 62.51 -29.02 -38.36
N PRO A 6 61.29 -29.57 -38.45
CA PRO A 6 60.00 -28.86 -38.37
C PRO A 6 59.53 -28.45 -36.96
N LEU A 7 60.43 -28.41 -35.97
CA LEU A 7 60.06 -28.16 -34.57
C LEU A 7 59.68 -26.70 -34.26
N VAL A 8 59.99 -25.76 -35.16
CA VAL A 8 59.80 -24.32 -34.91
C VAL A 8 58.35 -23.86 -35.09
N ARG A 9 57.47 -24.68 -35.70
CA ARG A 9 56.07 -24.29 -35.97
C ARG A 9 55.07 -24.58 -34.84
N LEU A 10 55.40 -25.43 -33.86
CA LEU A 10 54.41 -25.84 -32.85
C LEU A 10 54.33 -24.91 -31.63
N VAL A 11 55.41 -24.18 -31.31
CA VAL A 11 55.46 -23.35 -30.09
C VAL A 11 54.75 -22.01 -30.27
N THR A 12 54.68 -21.50 -31.50
CA THR A 12 54.11 -20.17 -31.78
C THR A 12 52.58 -20.15 -31.80
N VAL A 13 51.91 -21.28 -32.07
CA VAL A 13 50.45 -21.36 -32.13
C VAL A 13 49.81 -21.52 -30.75
N GLY A 14 50.48 -22.19 -29.81
CA GLY A 14 49.96 -22.41 -28.45
C GLY A 14 49.94 -21.16 -27.57
N LEU A 15 50.88 -20.23 -27.77
CA LEU A 15 51.01 -19.04 -26.92
C LEU A 15 49.99 -17.93 -27.29
N PHE A 16 49.57 -17.86 -28.56
CA PHE A 16 48.59 -16.87 -29.02
C PHE A 16 47.15 -17.21 -28.58
N ALA A 17 46.81 -18.50 -28.43
CA ALA A 17 45.49 -18.89 -27.96
C ALA A 17 45.26 -18.56 -26.47
N ALA A 18 46.28 -18.73 -25.62
CA ALA A 18 46.14 -18.49 -24.18
C ALA A 18 45.96 -17.00 -23.81
N ILE A 19 46.55 -16.08 -24.60
CA ILE A 19 46.48 -14.64 -24.35
C ILE A 19 45.13 -14.05 -24.79
N LEU A 20 44.48 -14.64 -25.80
CA LEU A 20 43.17 -14.19 -26.27
C LEU A 20 42.02 -14.54 -25.29
N PHE A 21 42.12 -15.67 -24.58
CA PHE A 21 41.09 -16.07 -23.61
C PHE A 21 41.20 -15.35 -22.26
N ALA A 22 42.42 -14.97 -21.82
CA ALA A 22 42.61 -14.26 -20.56
C ALA A 22 42.08 -12.82 -20.60
N GLY A 23 42.18 -12.14 -21.76
CA GLY A 23 41.68 -10.76 -21.92
C GLY A 23 40.15 -10.63 -21.87
N ILE A 24 39.42 -11.65 -22.37
CA ILE A 24 37.95 -11.65 -22.40
C ILE A 24 37.36 -11.89 -20.99
N ALA A 25 38.02 -12.71 -20.17
CA ALA A 25 37.56 -13.01 -18.81
C ALA A 25 37.68 -11.80 -17.86
N VAL A 26 38.72 -10.97 -18.02
CA VAL A 26 38.90 -9.74 -17.21
C VAL A 26 37.92 -8.65 -17.65
N ALA A 27 37.66 -8.51 -18.95
CA ALA A 27 36.68 -7.56 -19.46
C ALA A 27 35.24 -7.89 -19.02
N LEU A 28 34.87 -9.18 -18.93
CA LEU A 28 33.55 -9.58 -18.43
C LEU A 28 33.39 -9.35 -16.92
N GLN A 29 34.45 -9.51 -16.12
CA GLN A 29 34.39 -9.26 -14.67
C GLN A 29 34.32 -7.78 -14.30
N MET A 30 34.83 -6.88 -15.15
CA MET A 30 34.71 -5.43 -14.92
C MET A 30 33.32 -4.86 -15.20
N CYS A 31 32.47 -5.57 -15.96
CA CYS A 31 31.09 -5.16 -16.22
C CYS A 31 30.10 -5.49 -15.08
N VAL A 32 30.52 -6.25 -14.05
CA VAL A 32 29.63 -6.71 -12.94
C VAL A 32 29.84 -5.91 -11.65
N ARG A 33 30.31 -4.66 -11.77
CA ARG A 33 30.29 -3.69 -10.67
C ARG A 33 29.58 -2.41 -11.09
N LEU A 34 28.35 -2.56 -11.57
CA LEU A 34 27.42 -1.44 -11.56
C LEU A 34 27.33 -0.96 -10.10
N PRO A 35 27.62 0.33 -9.81
CA PRO A 35 27.33 0.87 -8.50
C PRO A 35 25.86 0.59 -8.23
N ARG A 36 25.59 -0.11 -7.12
CA ARG A 36 24.24 -0.38 -6.63
C ARG A 36 23.57 1.00 -6.60
N ALA A 37 22.66 1.25 -7.54
CA ALA A 37 21.92 2.50 -7.57
C ALA A 37 21.34 2.64 -6.17
N VAL A 38 21.82 3.64 -5.43
CA VAL A 38 21.21 4.02 -4.16
C VAL A 38 19.83 4.47 -4.57
N GLY A 39 18.86 3.54 -4.46
CA GLY A 39 17.48 3.81 -4.83
C GLY A 39 17.11 5.13 -4.17
N ALA A 40 16.53 6.04 -4.95
CA ALA A 40 16.05 7.32 -4.44
C ALA A 40 15.31 7.05 -3.11
N PRO A 41 15.47 7.93 -2.09
CA PRO A 41 14.77 7.76 -0.83
C PRO A 41 13.32 7.41 -1.10
N LEU A 42 12.84 6.30 -0.52
CA LEU A 42 11.46 5.87 -0.73
C LEU A 42 10.56 7.07 -0.39
N PRO A 43 9.58 7.40 -1.24
CA PRO A 43 8.67 8.48 -0.93
C PRO A 43 8.05 8.24 0.46
N PRO A 44 7.86 9.30 1.27
CA PRO A 44 7.29 9.15 2.59
C PRO A 44 5.93 8.44 2.48
N PRO A 45 5.54 7.63 3.48
CA PRO A 45 4.25 6.97 3.46
C PRO A 45 3.12 8.00 3.27
N PRO A 46 2.13 7.71 2.42
CA PRO A 46 0.97 8.57 2.28
C PRO A 46 0.33 8.78 3.65
N LYS A 47 -0.03 10.03 3.96
CA LYS A 47 -0.74 10.40 5.19
C LYS A 47 -2.23 10.46 4.90
N LEU A 48 -3.03 10.05 5.89
CA LEU A 48 -4.46 10.30 5.86
C LEU A 48 -4.70 11.80 5.91
N SER A 49 -5.54 12.31 5.02
CA SER A 49 -6.01 13.69 5.03
C SER A 49 -7.52 13.74 4.89
N ALA A 50 -8.12 14.89 5.20
CA ALA A 50 -9.56 15.09 5.11
C ALA A 50 -10.06 14.91 3.67
N GLU A 51 -9.32 15.45 2.70
CA GLU A 51 -9.66 15.42 1.28
C GLU A 51 -9.76 14.00 0.73
N ILE A 52 -8.95 13.08 1.26
CA ILE A 52 -8.96 11.67 0.85
C ILE A 52 -10.22 10.96 1.32
N LEU A 53 -10.80 11.36 2.46
CA LEU A 53 -11.97 10.70 3.03
C LEU A 53 -13.29 11.20 2.45
N VAL A 54 -13.35 12.45 1.98
CA VAL A 54 -14.58 13.03 1.43
C VAL A 54 -15.07 12.22 0.23
N GLY A 55 -16.32 11.79 0.28
CA GLY A 55 -16.94 11.00 -0.77
C GLY A 55 -17.81 9.87 -0.25
N LYS A 56 -18.17 8.97 -1.17
CA LYS A 56 -18.96 7.77 -0.90
C LYS A 56 -18.04 6.56 -0.89
N TRP A 57 -18.14 5.73 0.15
CA TRP A 57 -17.33 4.52 0.31
C TRP A 57 -18.22 3.32 0.60
N ALA A 58 -17.89 2.17 0.00
CA ALA A 58 -18.36 0.91 0.55
C ALA A 58 -17.65 0.67 1.88
N TYR A 59 -18.40 0.25 2.90
CA TYR A 59 -17.98 0.29 4.28
C TYR A 59 -18.23 -1.04 4.97
N ASP A 60 -17.19 -1.63 5.58
CA ASP A 60 -17.37 -2.77 6.48
C ASP A 60 -17.02 -2.40 7.91
N TRP A 61 -17.85 -2.90 8.81
CA TRP A 61 -17.58 -2.96 10.24
C TRP A 61 -17.47 -4.42 10.70
N ASP A 62 -16.31 -4.77 11.26
CA ASP A 62 -15.98 -6.12 11.78
C ASP A 62 -16.22 -7.28 10.80
N GLU A 63 -15.98 -7.05 9.50
CA GLU A 63 -16.19 -8.03 8.41
C GLU A 63 -17.62 -8.62 8.32
N LYS A 64 -18.57 -8.09 9.10
CA LYS A 64 -19.92 -8.68 9.28
C LYS A 64 -21.04 -7.75 8.87
N SER A 65 -20.76 -6.45 8.82
CA SER A 65 -21.74 -5.43 8.50
C SER A 65 -21.23 -4.65 7.30
N GLU A 66 -21.64 -5.06 6.10
CA GLU A 66 -21.35 -4.34 4.86
C GLU A 66 -22.35 -3.21 4.68
N GLY A 67 -21.89 -2.06 4.18
CA GLY A 67 -22.69 -0.87 4.12
C GLY A 67 -22.13 0.20 3.20
N THR A 68 -22.65 1.40 3.34
CA THR A 68 -22.16 2.59 2.66
C THR A 68 -22.01 3.72 3.65
N ILE A 69 -20.90 4.46 3.56
CA ILE A 69 -20.67 5.70 4.28
C ILE A 69 -20.47 6.84 3.29
N TRP A 70 -21.06 7.98 3.61
CA TRP A 70 -20.93 9.25 2.92
C TRP A 70 -20.27 10.24 3.87
N VAL A 71 -19.09 10.72 3.49
CA VAL A 71 -18.27 11.65 4.26
C VAL A 71 -18.28 12.99 3.53
N TYR A 72 -18.78 14.03 4.18
CA TYR A 72 -19.00 15.36 3.57
C TYR A 72 -17.89 16.34 3.97
N PRO A 73 -17.56 17.32 3.10
CA PRO A 73 -16.48 18.28 3.35
C PRO A 73 -16.76 19.25 4.50
N ASP A 74 -18.00 19.36 4.96
CA ASP A 74 -18.40 20.19 6.11
C ASP A 74 -18.11 19.54 7.47
N GLY A 75 -17.50 18.34 7.47
CA GLY A 75 -17.22 17.59 8.69
C GLY A 75 -18.40 16.72 9.15
N SER A 76 -19.49 16.63 8.40
CA SER A 76 -20.58 15.68 8.68
C SER A 76 -20.39 14.36 7.93
N TYR A 77 -20.98 13.29 8.43
CA TYR A 77 -21.09 12.03 7.70
C TYR A 77 -22.39 11.30 8.02
N CYS A 78 -22.75 10.37 7.14
CA CYS A 78 -23.84 9.43 7.33
C CYS A 78 -23.39 8.05 6.85
N SER A 79 -23.82 6.98 7.51
CA SER A 79 -23.60 5.62 7.05
C SER A 79 -24.82 4.73 7.29
N ILE A 80 -24.96 3.71 6.46
CA ILE A 80 -25.95 2.66 6.62
C ILE A 80 -25.19 1.35 6.56
N LEU A 81 -25.35 0.52 7.60
CA LEU A 81 -24.78 -0.81 7.69
C LEU A 81 -25.90 -1.85 7.47
N GLY A 82 -25.61 -2.83 6.62
CA GLY A 82 -26.36 -4.08 6.51
C GLY A 82 -25.98 -5.06 7.63
N GLY A 83 -26.68 -6.19 7.72
CA GLY A 83 -26.48 -7.21 8.75
C GLY A 83 -27.55 -7.18 9.86
N PRO A 84 -27.28 -7.74 11.06
CA PRO A 84 -28.25 -7.81 12.17
C PRO A 84 -28.77 -6.44 12.64
N SER A 85 -27.95 -5.41 12.43
CA SER A 85 -28.29 -4.00 12.69
C SER A 85 -29.09 -3.35 11.56
N GLY A 86 -29.48 -4.14 10.54
CA GLY A 86 -30.02 -3.71 9.26
C GLY A 86 -31.03 -2.59 9.38
N GLY A 87 -30.79 -1.53 8.60
CA GLY A 87 -31.64 -0.33 8.60
C GLY A 87 -31.21 0.75 9.60
N THR A 88 -30.28 0.48 10.53
CA THR A 88 -29.75 1.52 11.41
C THR A 88 -28.92 2.52 10.61
N ILE A 89 -29.36 3.77 10.66
CA ILE A 89 -28.69 4.93 10.07
C ILE A 89 -27.77 5.49 11.15
N TRP A 90 -26.48 5.53 10.86
CA TRP A 90 -25.49 6.18 11.69
C TRP A 90 -25.14 7.53 11.09
N HIS A 91 -25.06 8.57 11.90
CA HIS A 91 -24.72 9.90 11.41
C HIS A 91 -23.94 10.67 12.46
N GLY A 92 -23.17 11.66 12.04
CA GLY A 92 -22.38 12.40 12.99
C GLY A 92 -21.37 13.33 12.37
N THR A 93 -20.36 13.66 13.16
CA THR A 93 -19.25 14.52 12.74
C THR A 93 -17.95 13.73 12.68
N TRP A 94 -17.06 14.18 11.81
CA TRP A 94 -15.75 13.58 11.61
C TRP A 94 -14.66 14.64 11.48
N GLU A 95 -13.44 14.27 11.85
CA GLU A 95 -12.23 15.05 11.58
C GLU A 95 -11.00 14.14 11.53
N VAL A 96 -9.95 14.57 10.85
CA VAL A 96 -8.65 13.89 10.88
C VAL A 96 -7.66 14.73 11.68
N ARG A 97 -7.11 14.16 12.76
CA ARG A 97 -6.06 14.76 13.58
C ARG A 97 -4.90 13.80 13.71
N ASP A 98 -3.70 14.25 13.37
CA ASP A 98 -2.46 13.45 13.45
C ASP A 98 -2.54 12.08 12.76
N GLY A 99 -3.28 12.01 11.64
CA GLY A 99 -3.49 10.77 10.88
C GLY A 99 -4.49 9.78 11.49
N VAL A 100 -5.22 10.19 12.54
CA VAL A 100 -6.31 9.44 13.16
C VAL A 100 -7.63 10.06 12.75
N LEU A 101 -8.59 9.23 12.34
CA LEU A 101 -9.97 9.66 12.11
C LEU A 101 -10.73 9.67 13.44
N HIS A 102 -11.27 10.81 13.82
CA HIS A 102 -12.12 10.97 14.98
C HIS A 102 -13.58 11.06 14.51
N LEU A 103 -14.46 10.28 15.11
CA LEU A 103 -15.90 10.27 14.83
C LEU A 103 -16.67 10.56 16.12
N THR A 104 -17.72 11.37 16.01
CA THR A 104 -18.78 11.47 17.02
C THR A 104 -20.08 11.09 16.34
N GLU A 105 -20.72 10.02 16.79
CA GLU A 105 -21.76 9.32 16.06
C GLU A 105 -23.04 9.14 16.88
N TRP A 106 -24.17 9.25 16.21
CA TRP A 106 -25.49 8.88 16.69
C TRP A 106 -26.10 7.84 15.77
N ALA A 107 -27.00 7.04 16.30
CA ALA A 107 -27.74 6.05 15.54
C ALA A 107 -29.24 6.30 15.61
N PHE A 108 -29.91 6.03 14.50
CA PHE A 108 -31.36 5.95 14.40
C PHE A 108 -31.77 4.68 13.67
N ASN A 109 -32.61 3.86 14.30
CA ASN A 109 -33.22 2.70 13.65
C ASN A 109 -34.68 3.04 13.29
N PRO A 110 -35.04 3.06 12.00
CA PRO A 110 -36.38 3.45 11.56
C PRO A 110 -37.46 2.43 11.93
N ASP A 111 -37.11 1.14 12.06
CA ASP A 111 -38.09 0.06 12.27
C ASP A 111 -38.69 0.10 13.68
N ASN A 112 -37.88 0.46 14.67
CA ASN A 112 -38.29 0.55 16.07
C ASN A 112 -38.22 1.97 16.66
N GLN A 113 -37.88 2.96 15.82
CA GLN A 113 -37.66 4.36 16.20
C GLN A 113 -36.57 4.56 17.29
N GLY A 114 -35.71 3.57 17.49
CA GLY A 114 -34.64 3.58 18.46
C GLY A 114 -33.59 4.64 18.13
N ARG A 115 -33.05 5.28 19.18
CA ARG A 115 -32.01 6.31 19.07
C ARG A 115 -30.92 6.05 20.09
N TRP A 116 -29.66 6.21 19.68
CA TRP A 116 -28.50 6.02 20.54
C TRP A 116 -27.43 7.07 20.26
N GLY A 117 -26.53 7.26 21.23
CA GLY A 117 -25.38 8.16 21.14
C GLY A 117 -25.45 9.40 22.04
N PRO A 118 -24.42 10.26 22.00
CA PRO A 118 -23.25 10.15 21.14
C PRO A 118 -22.30 9.01 21.54
N ILE A 119 -21.69 8.38 20.53
CA ILE A 119 -20.55 7.47 20.69
C ILE A 119 -19.33 8.13 20.03
N HIS A 120 -18.17 8.02 20.67
CA HIS A 120 -16.94 8.59 20.14
C HIS A 120 -16.00 7.48 19.67
N TYR A 121 -15.53 7.56 18.43
CA TYR A 121 -14.54 6.65 17.87
C TYR A 121 -13.26 7.39 17.49
N ARG A 122 -12.15 6.68 17.65
CA ARG A 122 -10.82 7.01 17.14
C ARG A 122 -10.41 5.83 16.27
N VAL A 123 -10.28 6.07 14.97
CA VAL A 123 -9.98 5.05 13.97
C VAL A 123 -8.59 5.31 13.42
N ALA A 124 -7.66 4.39 13.70
CA ALA A 124 -6.32 4.44 13.14
C ALA A 124 -6.34 3.84 11.73
N ILE A 125 -6.39 4.68 10.70
CA ILE A 125 -6.47 4.24 9.30
C ILE A 125 -5.07 4.12 8.70
N SER A 126 -4.81 2.97 8.06
CA SER A 126 -3.61 2.69 7.28
C SER A 126 -3.81 3.05 5.81
N MET A 127 -2.92 3.90 5.29
CA MET A 127 -2.91 4.33 3.89
C MET A 127 -2.20 3.37 2.93
N LYS A 128 -1.71 2.22 3.41
CA LYS A 128 -0.86 1.29 2.63
C LYS A 128 -1.55 0.64 1.43
N ARG A 129 -2.89 0.65 1.36
CA ARG A 129 -3.68 -0.07 0.34
C ARG A 129 -4.65 0.82 -0.43
N TYR A 130 -4.42 2.13 -0.46
CA TYR A 130 -5.29 3.09 -1.16
C TYR A 130 -5.60 2.63 -2.61
N PRO A 131 -6.87 2.68 -3.08
CA PRO A 131 -8.04 3.30 -2.45
C PRO A 131 -8.81 2.42 -1.44
N ARG A 132 -8.25 1.29 -0.99
CA ARG A 132 -8.79 0.54 0.15
C ARG A 132 -8.14 1.03 1.45
N LEU A 133 -8.93 1.68 2.28
CA LEU A 133 -8.52 2.14 3.61
C LEU A 133 -8.90 1.08 4.64
N VAL A 134 -7.96 0.72 5.50
CA VAL A 134 -8.18 -0.26 6.57
C VAL A 134 -7.76 0.38 7.87
N GLY A 135 -8.60 0.31 8.88
CA GLY A 135 -8.27 0.81 10.20
C GLY A 135 -8.92 0.00 11.30
N SER A 136 -8.64 0.41 12.53
CA SER A 136 -9.23 -0.19 13.71
C SER A 136 -9.65 0.92 14.67
N THR A 137 -10.80 0.74 15.31
CA THR A 137 -11.27 1.61 16.38
C THR A 137 -10.44 1.40 17.65
N GLN A 138 -10.54 2.32 18.61
CA GLN A 138 -9.95 2.15 19.94
C GLN A 138 -10.54 0.97 20.74
N TYR A 139 -11.65 0.38 20.28
CA TYR A 139 -12.29 -0.80 20.89
C TYR A 139 -11.92 -2.11 20.19
N GLY A 140 -11.04 -2.07 19.19
CA GLY A 140 -10.58 -3.25 18.47
C GLY A 140 -11.41 -3.63 17.25
N ASN A 141 -12.52 -2.93 16.98
CA ASN A 141 -13.34 -3.19 15.80
C ASN A 141 -12.59 -2.82 14.52
N GLU A 142 -12.68 -3.66 13.49
CA GLU A 142 -12.10 -3.37 12.16
C GLU A 142 -13.04 -2.48 11.34
N VAL A 143 -12.43 -1.51 10.65
CA VAL A 143 -13.08 -0.57 9.73
C VAL A 143 -12.42 -0.71 8.37
N VAL A 144 -13.21 -1.02 7.33
CA VAL A 144 -12.71 -1.05 5.96
C VAL A 144 -13.53 -0.11 5.09
N LEU A 145 -12.87 0.85 4.42
CA LEU A 145 -13.47 1.71 3.40
C LEU A 145 -12.91 1.33 2.03
N ARG A 146 -13.78 1.12 1.06
CA ARG A 146 -13.43 0.81 -0.34
C ARG A 146 -14.08 1.82 -1.26
N ASP A 147 -13.32 2.32 -2.22
CA ASP A 147 -13.87 3.09 -3.32
C ASP A 147 -14.89 2.21 -4.07
N PRO A 148 -16.16 2.62 -4.18
CA PRO A 148 -17.19 1.78 -4.78
C PRO A 148 -17.04 1.64 -6.31
N VAL A 149 -16.13 2.39 -6.95
CA VAL A 149 -15.93 2.40 -8.40
C VAL A 149 -14.67 1.64 -8.83
N ARG A 150 -13.76 1.30 -7.92
CA ARG A 150 -12.44 0.72 -8.21
C ARG A 150 -12.19 -0.58 -7.45
#